data_AF-A0A5E4GPT8-F1
#
_entry.id   AF-A0A5E4GPT8-F1
#
_cell.length_a   1.000
_cell.length_b   1.000
_cell.length_c   1.000
_cell.angle_alpha   90.00
_cell.angle_beta   90.00
_cell.angle_gamma   90.00
#
_symmetry.space_group_name_H-M   'P 1'
#
loop_
_entity.id
_entity.type
_entity.pdbx_description
1 polymer ?
#
loop_
_entity_poly.entity_id
_entity_poly.type
_entity_poly.pdbx_seq_one_letter_code
_entity_poly.pdbx_strand_id
1 'polypeptide(L)'
;MMLRIKRVPTVVSNYQKDEAEEGARRVGGCGRNCLNQCCIPGAKLPLYAFKKLNKIDGDKELPGCEKREPPVDFLDSLLLGEWEDRMQRGLFRYDVTACETKVIPGQFGFIAQLNEGRHLKKRPTEFRVDKVLQPFDGNKFNFTKVGQEEVLFQFEASEDGEVQFIPSAPIEPENSPSVVAINVSPIEYGHVLLIPRILEHLPQRIDRESFLLALHMAAEAGNPYFRLGYNSLGAFATINHLHFQAYYLAVTFPIEKAPSKKITVSGAGVKVSELLNYPVRGLVFEGGNTLQDLSNTVSDACICLQENNIPYNVLISD
;
A
#
# COMPACT_ATOMS: atom_id res chain seq x y z
N MET A 1 7.45 6.57 44.25
CA MET A 1 6.85 7.44 43.22
C MET A 1 5.75 6.61 42.55
N MET A 2 4.47 6.95 42.77
CA MET A 2 3.33 6.14 42.31
C MET A 2 2.95 6.59 40.90
N LEU A 3 3.24 5.76 39.90
CA LEU A 3 2.88 6.04 38.50
C LEU A 3 1.36 6.03 38.36
N ARG A 4 0.76 7.20 38.15
CA ARG A 4 -0.66 7.33 37.78
C ARG A 4 -0.79 7.10 36.28
N ILE A 5 -1.30 5.93 35.90
CA ILE A 5 -1.74 5.66 34.53
C ILE A 5 -3.00 6.52 34.29
N LYS A 6 -2.85 7.59 33.50
CA LYS A 6 -3.96 8.40 33.02
C LYS A 6 -4.66 7.56 31.93
N ARG A 7 -5.89 7.11 32.18
CA ARG A 7 -6.71 6.50 31.12
C ARG A 7 -7.07 7.61 30.13
N VAL A 8 -6.42 7.62 28.98
CA VAL A 8 -6.81 8.42 27.82
C VAL A 8 -8.00 7.69 27.16
N PRO A 9 -9.11 8.37 26.84
CA PRO A 9 -10.20 7.78 26.09
C PRO A 9 -9.67 7.19 24.78
N THR A 10 -9.76 5.87 24.63
CA THR A 10 -9.30 5.16 23.43
C THR A 10 -10.34 5.36 22.34
N VAL A 11 -9.99 6.11 21.28
CA VAL A 11 -10.80 6.16 20.06
C VAL A 11 -10.43 4.91 19.26
N VAL A 12 -11.13 3.81 19.51
CA VAL A 12 -11.08 2.67 18.57
C VAL A 12 -11.58 3.20 17.23
N SER A 13 -10.90 2.92 16.11
CA SER A 13 -11.44 3.23 14.78
C SER A 13 -12.83 2.60 14.64
N ASN A 14 -13.85 3.43 14.89
CA ASN A 14 -15.25 3.07 14.77
C ASN A 14 -15.78 3.45 13.38
N TYR A 15 -14.97 4.13 12.56
CA TYR A 15 -15.33 4.58 11.21
C TYR A 15 -15.53 3.42 10.24
N GLN A 16 -14.87 2.29 10.51
CA GLN A 16 -14.96 1.09 9.71
C GLN A 16 -15.82 -0.02 10.32
N LYS A 17 -16.62 0.26 11.37
CA LYS A 17 -17.65 -0.67 11.89
C LYS A 17 -18.92 -0.58 11.03
N ASP A 18 -19.63 -1.69 10.91
CA ASP A 18 -20.83 -1.82 10.07
C ASP A 18 -21.89 -0.75 10.40
N GLU A 19 -22.59 -0.31 9.36
CA GLU A 19 -23.55 0.80 9.32
C GLU A 19 -24.85 0.52 10.12
N ALA A 20 -24.75 0.15 11.40
CA ALA A 20 -25.92 -0.12 12.25
C ALA A 20 -26.21 0.97 13.32
N GLU A 21 -25.32 1.93 13.54
CA GLU A 21 -25.56 3.01 14.51
C GLU A 21 -25.45 4.40 13.86
N GLU A 22 -26.56 4.84 13.26
CA GLU A 22 -26.80 6.25 12.95
C GLU A 22 -27.04 7.01 14.27
N GLY A 23 -25.98 7.59 14.82
CA GLY A 23 -26.04 8.53 15.94
C GLY A 23 -25.97 9.98 15.48
N ALA A 24 -27.09 10.70 15.59
CA ALA A 24 -27.27 12.16 15.65
C ALA A 24 -26.37 13.06 14.76
N ARG A 25 -26.96 13.57 13.66
CA ARG A 25 -26.42 14.66 12.84
C ARG A 25 -26.08 15.89 13.70
N ARG A 26 -24.79 16.21 13.82
CA ARG A 26 -24.32 17.54 14.23
C ARG A 26 -24.05 18.39 12.99
N VAL A 27 -24.18 19.71 13.14
CA VAL A 27 -24.04 20.70 12.07
C VAL A 27 -22.59 20.68 11.56
N GLY A 28 -22.38 20.16 10.34
CA GLY A 28 -21.08 20.06 9.65
C GLY A 28 -20.54 18.62 9.56
N GLY A 29 -20.58 18.04 8.36
CA GLY A 29 -20.00 16.72 8.05
C GLY A 29 -20.79 15.50 8.54
N CYS A 30 -20.28 14.30 8.28
CA CYS A 30 -20.89 13.02 8.69
C CYS A 30 -20.58 12.62 10.14
N GLY A 31 -19.92 13.50 10.92
CA GLY A 31 -19.43 13.21 12.28
C GLY A 31 -18.26 12.22 12.33
N ARG A 32 -17.78 11.74 11.17
CA ARG A 32 -16.71 10.74 11.05
C ARG A 32 -15.38 11.27 10.51
N ASN A 33 -15.28 12.58 10.28
CA ASN A 33 -14.09 13.22 9.72
C ASN A 33 -13.55 12.50 8.47
N CYS A 34 -14.45 12.07 7.58
CA CYS A 34 -14.08 11.15 6.50
C CYS A 34 -13.39 11.84 5.31
N LEU A 35 -13.03 11.06 4.28
CA LEU A 35 -12.48 11.53 3.01
C LEU A 35 -13.56 11.69 1.93
N ASN A 36 -14.81 12.03 2.31
CA ASN A 36 -15.86 12.43 1.36
C ASN A 36 -16.03 13.95 1.33
N GLN A 37 -16.77 14.43 0.33
CA GLN A 37 -17.13 15.84 0.15
C GLN A 37 -17.75 16.50 1.39
N CYS A 38 -18.34 15.71 2.30
CA CYS A 38 -18.91 16.24 3.53
C CYS A 38 -17.85 16.70 4.57
N CYS A 39 -16.59 16.24 4.47
CA CYS A 39 -15.53 16.52 5.45
C CYS A 39 -14.20 16.98 4.82
N ILE A 40 -14.04 16.87 3.49
CA ILE A 40 -12.82 17.31 2.77
C ILE A 40 -12.66 18.84 2.66
N PRO A 41 -13.71 19.66 2.45
CA PRO A 41 -13.51 21.10 2.27
C PRO A 41 -12.74 21.73 3.44
N GLY A 42 -11.57 22.29 3.17
CA GLY A 42 -10.67 22.89 4.17
C GLY A 42 -9.80 21.92 4.96
N ALA A 43 -9.91 20.61 4.69
CA ALA A 43 -9.05 19.59 5.28
C ALA A 43 -7.61 19.72 4.79
N LYS A 44 -6.67 19.36 5.67
CA LYS A 44 -5.24 19.36 5.39
C LYS A 44 -4.64 18.05 5.86
N LEU A 45 -3.74 17.51 5.07
CA LEU A 45 -2.97 16.32 5.38
C LEU A 45 -1.50 16.59 5.09
N PRO A 46 -0.56 15.92 5.79
CA PRO A 46 0.83 15.96 5.38
C PRO A 46 0.96 15.48 3.93
N LEU A 47 1.92 16.02 3.18
CA LEU A 47 2.22 15.64 1.81
C LEU A 47 3.67 15.22 1.73
N TYR A 48 3.90 14.01 1.22
CA TYR A 48 5.20 13.54 0.76
C TYR A 48 5.22 13.63 -0.77
N ALA A 49 6.07 14.51 -1.31
CA ALA A 49 6.30 14.63 -2.74
C ALA A 49 7.56 13.84 -3.12
N PHE A 50 7.41 12.79 -3.94
CA PHE A 50 8.50 11.90 -4.33
C PHE A 50 9.15 12.33 -5.66
N LYS A 51 10.38 11.87 -5.91
CA LYS A 51 11.10 12.19 -7.14
C LYS A 51 10.68 11.24 -8.27
N LYS A 52 10.31 11.78 -9.44
CA LYS A 52 10.05 10.95 -10.62
C LYS A 52 11.36 10.31 -11.12
N LEU A 53 11.47 9.00 -10.95
CA LEU A 53 12.57 8.18 -11.47
C LEU A 53 12.42 7.96 -12.98
N ASN A 54 13.30 8.60 -13.76
CA ASN A 54 13.32 8.45 -15.22
C ASN A 54 14.29 7.35 -15.72
N LYS A 55 15.18 6.81 -14.88
CA LYS A 55 16.11 5.72 -15.21
C LYS A 55 16.25 4.76 -14.03
N ILE A 56 16.38 3.47 -14.33
CA ILE A 56 16.81 2.46 -13.34
C ILE A 56 18.33 2.53 -13.36
N ASP A 57 18.95 3.12 -12.34
CA ASP A 57 20.41 3.18 -12.26
C ASP A 57 20.95 1.77 -12.00
N GLY A 58 21.42 1.12 -13.06
CA GLY A 58 22.30 -0.04 -12.97
C GLY A 58 23.75 0.44 -12.81
N ASP A 59 24.39 0.04 -11.70
CA ASP A 59 25.78 0.28 -11.32
C ASP A 59 26.75 0.59 -12.48
N LYS A 60 26.92 1.87 -12.81
CA LYS A 60 28.09 2.40 -13.53
C LYS A 60 28.48 3.74 -12.96
N GLU A 61 29.45 3.71 -12.05
CA GLU A 61 30.07 4.88 -11.45
C GLU A 61 30.71 5.80 -12.51
N LEU A 62 30.30 7.08 -12.50
CA LEU A 62 31.05 8.19 -13.08
C LEU A 62 31.71 8.97 -11.93
N PRO A 63 33.03 9.23 -11.96
CA PRO A 63 33.71 9.92 -10.88
C PRO A 63 33.50 11.44 -11.00
N GLY A 64 32.87 12.07 -9.99
CA GLY A 64 32.92 13.54 -9.87
C GLY A 64 31.68 14.26 -9.33
N CYS A 65 30.67 13.58 -8.77
CA CYS A 65 29.60 14.26 -8.03
C CYS A 65 29.81 14.00 -6.54
N GLU A 66 29.83 15.06 -5.71
CA GLU A 66 29.85 14.93 -4.25
C GLU A 66 28.73 13.97 -3.83
N LYS A 67 29.09 12.83 -3.23
CA LYS A 67 28.15 11.88 -2.64
C LYS A 67 27.49 12.55 -1.45
N ARG A 68 26.42 13.31 -1.66
CA ARG A 68 25.34 13.35 -0.67
C ARG A 68 24.71 11.97 -0.75
N GLU A 69 24.86 11.20 0.32
CA GLU A 69 24.09 9.98 0.47
C GLU A 69 22.61 10.32 0.18
N PRO A 70 21.95 9.62 -0.76
CA PRO A 70 20.51 9.81 -0.91
C PRO A 70 19.88 9.51 0.45
N PRO A 71 18.87 10.27 0.91
CA PRO A 71 18.26 10.04 2.21
C PRO A 71 17.41 8.77 2.14
N VAL A 72 18.05 7.59 2.22
CA VAL A 72 17.43 6.25 2.28
C VAL A 72 16.65 6.03 3.58
N ASP A 73 16.39 7.07 4.37
CA ASP A 73 15.69 6.94 5.66
C ASP A 73 14.40 7.75 5.77
N PHE A 74 14.14 8.72 4.89
CA PHE A 74 13.10 9.72 5.20
C PHE A 74 11.68 9.17 5.04
N LEU A 75 11.36 8.48 3.94
CA LEU A 75 10.03 7.88 3.74
C LEU A 75 9.74 6.81 4.80
N ASP A 76 10.71 5.92 5.06
CA ASP A 76 10.59 4.85 6.06
C ASP A 76 10.38 5.42 7.46
N SER A 77 11.19 6.40 7.87
CA SER A 77 11.07 7.04 9.18
C SER A 77 9.74 7.77 9.33
N LEU A 78 9.28 8.46 8.28
CA LEU A 78 7.99 9.13 8.27
C LEU A 78 6.85 8.12 8.39
N LEU A 79 6.84 7.08 7.55
CA LEU A 79 5.78 6.08 7.52
C LEU A 79 5.69 5.35 8.86
N LEU A 80 6.81 4.83 9.37
CA LEU A 80 6.85 4.11 10.63
C LEU A 80 6.49 5.01 11.82
N GLY A 81 7.02 6.24 11.86
CA GLY A 81 6.71 7.20 12.92
C GLY A 81 5.22 7.58 12.96
N GLU A 82 4.62 7.85 11.81
CA GLU A 82 3.19 8.15 11.71
C GLU A 82 2.33 6.89 12.02
N TRP A 83 2.77 5.70 11.60
CA TRP A 83 2.08 4.45 11.91
C TRP A 83 2.08 4.15 13.42
N GLU A 84 3.20 4.35 14.10
CA GLU A 84 3.33 4.22 15.56
C GLU A 84 2.49 5.26 16.31
N ASP A 85 2.42 6.51 15.85
CA ASP A 85 1.50 7.52 16.40
C ASP A 85 0.04 7.01 16.37
N ARG A 86 -0.42 6.47 15.25
CA ARG A 86 -1.78 5.94 15.14
C ARG A 86 -1.99 4.70 16.02
N MET A 87 -0.93 3.92 16.27
CA MET A 87 -0.96 2.80 17.20
C MET A 87 -1.15 3.29 18.63
N GLN A 88 -0.37 4.29 19.07
CA GLN A 88 -0.48 4.90 20.39
C GLN A 88 -1.86 5.56 20.60
N ARG A 89 -2.47 6.07 19.54
CA ARG A 89 -3.83 6.65 19.55
C ARG A 89 -4.95 5.60 19.55
N GLY A 90 -4.63 4.31 19.36
CA GLY A 90 -5.58 3.21 19.44
C GLY A 90 -6.45 3.03 18.19
N LEU A 91 -5.99 3.48 17.01
CA LEU A 91 -6.76 3.38 15.76
C LEU A 91 -6.78 1.98 15.14
N PHE A 92 -5.92 1.07 15.60
CA PHE A 92 -5.86 -0.31 15.12
C PHE A 92 -6.84 -1.22 15.88
N ARG A 93 -7.30 -2.27 15.20
CA ARG A 93 -8.26 -3.23 15.76
C ARG A 93 -7.64 -4.21 16.74
N TYR A 94 -6.34 -4.44 16.64
CA TYR A 94 -5.53 -5.33 17.47
C TYR A 94 -4.04 -4.95 17.28
N ASP A 95 -3.19 -5.42 18.19
CA ASP A 95 -1.74 -5.23 18.14
C ASP A 95 -1.10 -6.39 17.35
N VAL A 96 -0.18 -6.07 16.44
CA VAL A 96 0.55 -7.04 15.61
C VAL A 96 2.02 -7.18 16.02
N THR A 97 2.51 -6.30 16.91
CA THR A 97 3.93 -6.27 17.32
C THR A 97 4.33 -7.42 18.24
N ALA A 98 3.34 -8.05 18.87
CA ALA A 98 3.52 -9.18 19.77
C ALA A 98 3.23 -10.54 19.09
N CYS A 99 3.00 -10.56 17.78
CA CYS A 99 2.63 -11.79 17.09
C CYS A 99 3.79 -12.79 17.02
N GLU A 100 3.52 -14.04 17.39
CA GLU A 100 4.51 -15.11 17.28
C GLU A 100 4.82 -15.39 15.81
N THR A 101 6.06 -15.14 15.41
CA THR A 101 6.57 -15.38 14.05
C THR A 101 7.67 -16.42 14.09
N LYS A 102 7.59 -17.42 13.19
CA LYS A 102 8.63 -18.44 13.02
C LYS A 102 8.95 -18.69 11.56
N VAL A 103 10.22 -18.93 11.27
CA VAL A 103 10.65 -19.52 10.00
C VAL A 103 10.48 -21.03 10.09
N ILE A 104 9.64 -21.59 9.22
CA ILE A 104 9.38 -23.02 9.13
C ILE A 104 10.62 -23.72 8.55
N PRO A 105 11.15 -24.77 9.22
CA PRO A 105 12.24 -25.56 8.68
C PRO A 105 11.89 -26.19 7.32
N GLY A 106 12.82 -26.12 6.37
CA GLY A 106 12.66 -26.70 5.04
C GLY A 106 13.32 -25.85 3.95
N GLN A 107 13.32 -26.35 2.72
CA GLN A 107 14.04 -25.72 1.60
C GLN A 107 13.60 -24.29 1.28
N PHE A 108 12.35 -23.94 1.59
CA PHE A 108 11.79 -22.62 1.29
C PHE A 108 11.93 -21.62 2.43
N GLY A 109 12.02 -22.08 3.68
CA GLY A 109 12.01 -21.21 4.86
C GLY A 109 10.75 -20.34 4.96
N PHE A 110 9.56 -20.93 4.79
CA PHE A 110 8.29 -20.19 4.89
C PHE A 110 8.15 -19.48 6.24
N ILE A 111 7.59 -18.28 6.23
CA ILE A 111 7.38 -17.50 7.45
C ILE A 111 5.93 -17.70 7.87
N ALA A 112 5.74 -18.21 9.09
CA ALA A 112 4.42 -18.38 9.68
C ALA A 112 4.28 -17.43 10.87
N GLN A 113 3.20 -16.66 10.85
CA GLN A 113 2.86 -15.71 11.90
C GLN A 113 1.45 -16.00 12.42
N LEU A 114 1.29 -16.01 13.74
CA LEU A 114 -0.01 -16.18 14.39
C LEU A 114 -0.58 -14.81 14.79
N ASN A 115 -1.54 -14.33 14.00
CA ASN A 115 -2.26 -13.09 14.26
C ASN A 115 -3.59 -13.38 14.98
N GLU A 116 -3.53 -13.48 16.31
CA GLU A 116 -4.72 -13.72 17.14
C GLU A 116 -5.75 -12.59 17.01
N GLY A 117 -7.04 -12.93 17.09
CA GLY A 117 -8.14 -11.94 16.97
C GLY A 117 -8.39 -11.39 15.56
N ARG A 118 -7.48 -11.57 14.59
CA ARG A 118 -7.68 -11.12 13.20
C ARG A 118 -8.91 -11.74 12.55
N HIS A 119 -9.12 -13.04 12.77
CA HIS A 119 -10.26 -13.77 12.19
C HIS A 119 -11.62 -13.25 12.68
N LEU A 120 -11.70 -12.73 13.92
CA LEU A 120 -12.92 -12.19 14.50
C LEU A 120 -13.32 -10.83 13.92
N LYS A 121 -12.36 -10.09 13.38
CA LYS A 121 -12.55 -8.71 12.89
C LYS A 121 -12.40 -8.58 11.37
N LYS A 122 -12.33 -9.70 10.65
CA LYS A 122 -12.27 -9.66 9.18
C LYS A 122 -13.63 -9.26 8.61
N ARG A 123 -13.65 -8.18 7.81
CA ARG A 123 -14.86 -7.74 7.10
C ARG A 123 -15.30 -8.83 6.11
N PRO A 124 -16.61 -9.14 6.01
CA PRO A 124 -17.10 -10.06 4.98
C PRO A 124 -16.87 -9.46 3.58
N THR A 125 -16.65 -10.32 2.59
CA THR A 125 -16.52 -9.89 1.21
C THR A 125 -17.89 -9.44 0.69
N GLU A 126 -18.04 -8.15 0.38
CA GLU A 126 -19.30 -7.56 -0.08
C GLU A 126 -19.48 -7.62 -1.62
N PHE A 127 -18.53 -8.21 -2.35
CA PHE A 127 -18.55 -8.33 -3.81
C PHE A 127 -18.63 -9.79 -4.27
N ARG A 128 -18.94 -10.00 -5.56
CA ARG A 128 -19.02 -11.35 -6.10
C ARG A 128 -17.64 -11.92 -6.37
N VAL A 129 -17.38 -13.18 -6.05
CA VAL A 129 -16.05 -13.78 -6.20
C VAL A 129 -15.82 -14.34 -7.61
N ASP A 130 -16.84 -14.40 -8.46
CA ASP A 130 -16.77 -14.97 -9.81
C ASP A 130 -16.21 -14.01 -10.87
N LYS A 131 -16.07 -12.71 -10.55
CA LYS A 131 -15.56 -11.69 -11.47
C LYS A 131 -14.41 -10.89 -10.88
N VAL A 132 -13.30 -10.84 -11.62
CA VAL A 132 -12.12 -10.02 -11.29
C VAL A 132 -12.44 -8.53 -11.48
N LEU A 133 -13.13 -8.17 -12.56
CA LEU A 133 -13.52 -6.79 -12.84
C LEU A 133 -14.98 -6.54 -12.44
N GLN A 134 -15.17 -5.58 -11.54
CA GLN A 134 -16.48 -5.13 -11.09
C GLN A 134 -16.50 -3.59 -11.01
N PRO A 135 -17.61 -2.92 -11.36
CA PRO A 135 -17.71 -1.48 -11.21
C PRO A 135 -17.60 -1.09 -9.74
N PHE A 136 -17.05 0.10 -9.48
CA PHE A 136 -17.05 0.69 -8.15
C PHE A 136 -18.50 0.83 -7.64
N ASP A 137 -18.69 0.59 -6.34
CA ASP A 137 -19.99 0.73 -5.67
C ASP A 137 -19.83 1.58 -4.41
N GLY A 138 -20.25 2.84 -4.50
CA GLY A 138 -20.13 3.80 -3.41
C GLY A 138 -21.00 3.47 -2.18
N ASN A 139 -21.99 2.59 -2.33
CA ASN A 139 -22.82 2.15 -1.20
C ASN A 139 -22.05 1.19 -0.29
N LYS A 140 -21.15 0.38 -0.86
CA LYS A 140 -20.30 -0.55 -0.10
C LYS A 140 -19.19 0.19 0.62
N PHE A 141 -18.49 -0.52 1.50
CA PHE A 141 -17.31 0.05 2.13
C PHE A 141 -16.25 0.40 1.06
N ASN A 142 -15.69 1.59 1.18
CA ASN A 142 -14.61 2.09 0.33
C ASN A 142 -13.78 3.13 1.11
N PHE A 143 -12.58 3.43 0.65
CA PHE A 143 -11.64 4.25 1.41
C PHE A 143 -12.04 5.73 1.57
N THR A 144 -13.01 6.26 0.83
CA THR A 144 -13.51 7.63 1.13
C THR A 144 -14.26 7.69 2.47
N LYS A 145 -14.70 6.54 3.00
CA LYS A 145 -15.43 6.42 4.28
C LYS A 145 -14.52 6.35 5.52
N VAL A 146 -13.21 6.20 5.36
CA VAL A 146 -12.27 6.19 6.50
C VAL A 146 -12.10 7.59 7.09
N GLY A 147 -11.77 7.68 8.38
CA GLY A 147 -11.45 8.96 9.02
C GLY A 147 -10.09 9.49 8.57
N GLN A 148 -9.96 10.81 8.44
CA GLN A 148 -8.69 11.46 8.07
C GLN A 148 -7.55 11.16 9.06
N GLU A 149 -7.87 10.83 10.32
CA GLU A 149 -6.89 10.35 11.31
C GLU A 149 -6.23 9.01 10.97
N GLU A 150 -6.85 8.21 10.10
CA GLU A 150 -6.28 6.95 9.59
C GLU A 150 -5.30 7.21 8.44
N VAL A 151 -5.30 8.42 7.87
CA VAL A 151 -4.37 8.82 6.81
C VAL A 151 -3.04 9.28 7.43
N LEU A 152 -1.94 8.79 6.86
CA LEU A 152 -0.60 9.22 7.23
C LEU A 152 -0.24 10.48 6.46
N PHE A 153 -0.30 10.43 5.12
CA PHE A 153 0.05 11.53 4.23
C PHE A 153 -0.51 11.33 2.80
N GLN A 154 -0.57 12.42 2.05
CA GLN A 154 -0.70 12.44 0.59
C GLN A 154 0.64 12.00 -0.01
N PHE A 155 0.61 11.24 -1.10
CA PHE A 155 1.80 10.71 -1.78
C PHE A 155 1.76 11.06 -3.26
N GLU A 156 2.44 12.13 -3.63
CA GLU A 156 2.36 12.73 -4.97
C GLU A 156 3.74 12.86 -5.61
N ALA A 157 3.76 12.96 -6.94
CA ALA A 157 5.01 13.21 -7.63
C ALA A 157 5.40 14.69 -7.52
N SER A 158 6.66 14.96 -7.22
CA SER A 158 7.21 16.31 -7.13
C SER A 158 7.20 17.03 -8.48
N GLU A 159 6.89 18.34 -8.46
CA GLU A 159 6.94 19.23 -9.63
C GLU A 159 8.37 19.69 -9.96
N ASP A 160 9.20 19.88 -8.94
CA ASP A 160 10.57 20.42 -9.09
C ASP A 160 11.65 19.32 -9.19
N GLY A 161 11.24 18.06 -9.07
CA GLY A 161 12.13 16.90 -9.18
C GLY A 161 12.93 16.61 -7.91
N GLU A 162 12.63 17.26 -6.80
CA GLU A 162 13.22 17.02 -5.49
C GLU A 162 12.20 16.43 -4.52
N VAL A 163 12.68 15.63 -3.56
CA VAL A 163 11.84 15.07 -2.50
C VAL A 163 11.45 16.18 -1.54
N GLN A 164 10.16 16.31 -1.24
CA GLN A 164 9.65 17.33 -0.31
C GLN A 164 8.65 16.75 0.69
N PHE A 165 8.64 17.34 1.89
CA PHE A 165 7.61 17.06 2.89
C PHE A 165 6.95 18.35 3.36
N ILE A 166 5.63 18.40 3.23
CA ILE A 166 4.81 19.53 3.68
C ILE A 166 3.88 19.00 4.78
N PRO A 167 4.14 19.33 6.07
CA PRO A 167 3.38 18.76 7.20
C PRO A 167 1.87 19.04 7.19
N SER A 168 1.44 20.05 6.43
CA SER A 168 0.05 20.49 6.37
C SER A 168 -0.26 21.06 4.99
N ALA A 169 -0.39 20.19 3.99
CA ALA A 169 -0.82 20.54 2.65
C ALA A 169 -2.36 20.48 2.53
N PRO A 170 -2.99 21.36 1.74
CA PRO A 170 -4.41 21.23 1.43
C PRO A 170 -4.68 19.93 0.68
N ILE A 171 -5.87 19.35 0.88
CA ILE A 171 -6.41 18.33 -0.01
C ILE A 171 -7.09 19.07 -1.16
N GLU A 172 -6.60 18.91 -2.38
CA GLU A 172 -7.20 19.47 -3.59
C GLU A 172 -8.13 18.44 -4.23
N PRO A 173 -9.47 18.55 -4.08
CA PRO A 173 -10.38 17.49 -4.50
C PRO A 173 -10.37 17.26 -6.01
N GLU A 174 -10.12 18.33 -6.76
CA GLU A 174 -10.10 18.34 -8.23
C GLU A 174 -8.94 17.49 -8.80
N ASN A 175 -7.83 17.41 -8.06
CA ASN A 175 -6.68 16.61 -8.45
C ASN A 175 -6.79 15.16 -7.98
N SER A 176 -7.73 14.86 -7.09
CA SER A 176 -7.92 13.55 -6.46
C SER A 176 -6.60 12.95 -5.97
N PRO A 177 -6.12 13.34 -4.78
CA PRO A 177 -4.80 12.92 -4.35
C PRO A 177 -4.73 11.41 -4.09
N SER A 178 -3.53 10.87 -4.25
CA SER A 178 -3.18 9.56 -3.76
C SER A 178 -2.75 9.65 -2.30
N VAL A 179 -3.19 8.70 -1.47
CA VAL A 179 -2.94 8.76 -0.02
C VAL A 179 -2.37 7.46 0.51
N VAL A 180 -1.60 7.58 1.58
CA VAL A 180 -1.12 6.47 2.41
C VAL A 180 -1.91 6.47 3.70
N ALA A 181 -2.59 5.37 4.01
CA ALA A 181 -3.39 5.22 5.22
C ALA A 181 -2.99 3.95 5.99
N ILE A 182 -3.22 3.90 7.29
CA ILE A 182 -3.01 2.67 8.05
C ILE A 182 -3.97 1.58 7.58
N ASN A 183 -3.49 0.33 7.57
CA ASN A 183 -4.42 -0.78 7.60
C ASN A 183 -4.83 -1.02 9.05
N VAL A 184 -6.06 -0.62 9.43
CA VAL A 184 -6.57 -0.81 10.80
C VAL A 184 -6.68 -2.29 11.21
N SER A 185 -6.57 -3.22 10.26
CA SER A 185 -6.41 -4.66 10.50
C SER A 185 -5.03 -5.11 10.01
N PRO A 186 -3.95 -4.69 10.69
CA PRO A 186 -2.60 -4.89 10.21
C PRO A 186 -2.28 -6.40 10.17
N ILE A 187 -1.35 -6.79 9.32
CA ILE A 187 -0.85 -8.18 9.27
C ILE A 187 0.59 -8.25 9.71
N GLU A 188 1.31 -7.13 9.66
CA GLU A 188 2.67 -6.97 10.13
C GLU A 188 2.87 -5.48 10.52
N TYR A 189 3.98 -5.20 11.20
CA TYR A 189 4.45 -3.86 11.51
C TYR A 189 4.57 -2.97 10.26
N GLY A 190 4.14 -1.71 10.41
CA GLY A 190 4.09 -0.74 9.32
C GLY A 190 3.07 -1.09 8.22
N HIS A 191 2.08 -1.94 8.48
CA HIS A 191 1.06 -2.27 7.47
C HIS A 191 0.19 -1.05 7.12
N VAL A 192 0.39 -0.53 5.91
CA VAL A 192 -0.32 0.59 5.31
C VAL A 192 -0.99 0.21 4.01
N LEU A 193 -1.83 1.11 3.51
CA LEU A 193 -2.52 1.05 2.24
C LEU A 193 -2.10 2.25 1.42
N LEU A 194 -1.64 2.02 0.18
CA LEU A 194 -1.51 3.06 -0.83
C LEU A 194 -2.80 3.05 -1.66
N ILE A 195 -3.50 4.19 -1.68
CA ILE A 195 -4.79 4.36 -2.34
C ILE A 195 -4.62 5.43 -3.43
N PRO A 196 -4.44 5.03 -4.70
CA PRO A 196 -4.28 5.96 -5.81
C PRO A 196 -5.55 6.75 -6.07
N ARG A 197 -5.42 8.06 -6.28
CA ARG A 197 -6.49 8.98 -6.71
C ARG A 197 -7.83 8.71 -6.03
N ILE A 198 -7.85 8.83 -4.70
CA ILE A 198 -8.92 8.31 -3.84
C ILE A 198 -10.34 8.84 -4.18
N LEU A 199 -10.44 10.04 -4.77
CA LEU A 199 -11.70 10.70 -5.11
C LEU A 199 -12.20 10.36 -6.53
N GLU A 200 -11.40 9.65 -7.33
CA GLU A 200 -11.82 9.11 -8.63
C GLU A 200 -12.60 7.80 -8.49
N HIS A 201 -12.62 7.20 -7.29
CA HIS A 201 -13.36 5.97 -7.01
C HIS A 201 -12.97 4.81 -7.93
N LEU A 202 -11.66 4.65 -8.19
CA LEU A 202 -11.15 3.61 -9.05
C LEU A 202 -11.51 2.22 -8.48
N PRO A 203 -12.10 1.31 -9.27
CA PRO A 203 -12.33 -0.05 -8.81
C PRO A 203 -11.01 -0.79 -8.58
N GLN A 204 -11.03 -1.92 -7.86
CA GLN A 204 -9.83 -2.76 -7.62
C GLN A 204 -9.37 -3.44 -8.93
N ARG A 205 -8.73 -2.65 -9.78
CA ARG A 205 -8.28 -2.96 -11.14
C ARG A 205 -6.92 -2.29 -11.36
N ILE A 206 -5.96 -3.02 -11.93
CA ILE A 206 -4.68 -2.42 -12.32
C ILE A 206 -4.84 -1.58 -13.58
N ASP A 207 -4.30 -0.36 -13.52
CA ASP A 207 -3.99 0.52 -14.62
C ASP A 207 -2.50 0.94 -14.53
N ARG A 208 -1.94 1.45 -15.63
CA ARG A 208 -0.50 1.76 -15.74
C ARG A 208 -0.06 2.90 -14.82
N GLU A 209 -0.93 3.88 -14.60
CA GLU A 209 -0.60 5.07 -13.82
C GLU A 209 -0.55 4.73 -12.33
N SER A 210 -1.59 4.03 -11.84
CA SER A 210 -1.67 3.58 -10.45
C SER A 210 -0.60 2.54 -10.10
N PHE A 211 -0.22 1.67 -11.05
CA PHE A 211 0.86 0.71 -10.82
C PHE A 211 2.23 1.39 -10.80
N LEU A 212 2.45 2.41 -11.65
CA LEU A 212 3.67 3.21 -11.62
C LEU A 212 3.82 3.92 -10.27
N LEU A 213 2.74 4.45 -9.70
CA LEU A 213 2.75 5.05 -8.36
C LEU A 213 3.24 4.07 -7.30
N ALA A 214 2.77 2.81 -7.35
CA ALA A 214 3.22 1.77 -6.43
C ALA A 214 4.72 1.45 -6.63
N LEU A 215 5.22 1.40 -7.87
CA LEU A 215 6.65 1.23 -8.12
C LEU A 215 7.48 2.42 -7.64
N HIS A 216 6.99 3.65 -7.77
CA HIS A 216 7.66 4.81 -7.19
C HIS A 216 7.75 4.71 -5.67
N MET A 217 6.68 4.30 -4.99
CA MET A 217 6.73 4.08 -3.54
C MET A 217 7.77 3.02 -3.15
N ALA A 218 7.85 1.90 -3.87
CA ALA A 218 8.85 0.87 -3.60
C ALA A 218 10.28 1.40 -3.77
N ALA A 219 10.54 2.11 -4.87
CA ALA A 219 11.86 2.67 -5.17
C ALA A 219 12.24 3.83 -4.24
N GLU A 220 11.28 4.63 -3.77
CA GLU A 220 11.51 5.70 -2.79
C GLU A 220 11.79 5.16 -1.40
N ALA A 221 11.20 4.01 -1.03
CA ALA A 221 11.55 3.33 0.21
C ALA A 221 12.97 2.76 0.12
N GLY A 222 13.38 2.21 -1.03
CA GLY A 222 14.72 1.66 -1.25
C GLY A 222 15.10 0.59 -0.23
N ASN A 223 14.10 -0.09 0.35
CA ASN A 223 14.26 -0.95 1.50
C ASN A 223 13.82 -2.38 1.12
N PRO A 224 14.76 -3.36 1.09
CA PRO A 224 14.44 -4.74 0.75
C PRO A 224 13.55 -5.42 1.80
N TYR A 225 13.28 -4.77 2.94
CA TYR A 225 12.34 -5.25 3.94
C TYR A 225 10.91 -4.73 3.75
N PHE A 226 10.72 -3.70 2.93
CA PHE A 226 9.44 -3.13 2.58
C PHE A 226 8.88 -3.80 1.32
N ARG A 227 7.72 -4.44 1.42
CA ARG A 227 7.05 -5.04 0.26
C ARG A 227 5.73 -4.35 0.01
N LEU A 228 5.47 -4.03 -1.25
CA LEU A 228 4.13 -3.69 -1.71
C LEU A 228 3.47 -4.93 -2.33
N GLY A 229 2.17 -5.06 -2.12
CA GLY A 229 1.35 -6.13 -2.64
C GLY A 229 0.06 -5.59 -3.24
N TYR A 230 -0.41 -6.24 -4.30
CA TYR A 230 -1.72 -6.02 -4.87
C TYR A 230 -2.46 -7.35 -4.93
N ASN A 231 -3.74 -7.30 -4.57
CA ASN A 231 -4.66 -8.43 -4.67
C ASN A 231 -5.78 -8.03 -5.63
N SER A 232 -6.03 -8.82 -6.67
CA SER A 232 -7.23 -8.63 -7.50
C SER A 232 -8.48 -9.11 -6.76
N LEU A 233 -9.67 -8.70 -7.22
CA LEU A 233 -10.90 -9.41 -6.83
C LEU A 233 -10.78 -10.88 -7.27
N GLY A 234 -11.26 -11.81 -6.45
CA GLY A 234 -11.06 -13.25 -6.64
C GLY A 234 -9.70 -13.78 -6.15
N ALA A 235 -8.75 -12.91 -5.80
CA ALA A 235 -7.43 -13.26 -5.28
C ALA A 235 -7.17 -12.61 -3.90
N PHE A 236 -8.11 -12.77 -2.98
CA PHE A 236 -8.05 -12.27 -1.59
C PHE A 236 -8.14 -10.75 -1.37
N ALA A 237 -8.43 -9.94 -2.38
CA ALA A 237 -8.96 -8.60 -2.11
C ALA A 237 -10.26 -8.69 -1.30
N THR A 238 -10.59 -7.67 -0.52
CA THR A 238 -11.85 -7.60 0.25
C THR A 238 -12.61 -6.29 0.06
N ILE A 239 -12.01 -5.32 -0.63
CA ILE A 239 -12.58 -4.00 -0.91
C ILE A 239 -12.47 -3.73 -2.41
N ASN A 240 -13.54 -3.22 -3.02
CA ASN A 240 -13.55 -2.82 -4.43
C ASN A 240 -13.32 -1.30 -4.58
N HIS A 241 -12.14 -0.85 -4.14
CA HIS A 241 -11.61 0.49 -4.33
C HIS A 241 -10.10 0.29 -4.44
N LEU A 242 -9.48 0.73 -5.55
CA LEU A 242 -8.08 0.49 -5.87
C LEU A 242 -7.17 0.79 -4.67
N HIS A 243 -6.46 -0.23 -4.23
CA HIS A 243 -5.45 -0.09 -3.19
C HIS A 243 -4.35 -1.14 -3.35
N PHE A 244 -3.16 -0.74 -2.95
CA PHE A 244 -2.01 -1.60 -2.68
C PHE A 244 -1.83 -1.71 -1.18
N GLN A 245 -1.29 -2.83 -0.72
CA GLN A 245 -0.91 -3.07 0.67
C GLN A 245 0.60 -2.97 0.77
N ALA A 246 1.13 -2.40 1.84
CA ALA A 246 2.56 -2.39 2.08
C ALA A 246 2.87 -2.65 3.55
N TYR A 247 3.97 -3.33 3.85
CA TYR A 247 4.41 -3.58 5.23
C TYR A 247 5.90 -3.94 5.27
N TYR A 248 6.48 -3.91 6.47
CA TYR A 248 7.88 -4.21 6.70
C TYR A 248 8.03 -5.59 7.33
N LEU A 249 8.84 -6.45 6.73
CA LEU A 249 9.23 -7.71 7.35
C LEU A 249 10.73 -7.89 7.20
N ALA A 250 11.44 -7.94 8.32
CA ALA A 250 12.90 -8.07 8.40
C ALA A 250 13.40 -9.50 8.03
N VAL A 251 12.75 -10.15 7.07
CA VAL A 251 13.10 -11.47 6.54
C VAL A 251 12.75 -11.49 5.04
N THR A 252 13.70 -11.91 4.20
CA THR A 252 13.48 -12.13 2.76
C THR A 252 12.39 -13.16 2.52
N PHE A 253 11.41 -12.87 1.67
CA PHE A 253 10.33 -13.81 1.41
C PHE A 253 10.85 -15.05 0.67
N PRO A 254 10.26 -16.24 0.91
CA PRO A 254 10.59 -17.45 0.16
C PRO A 254 10.50 -17.29 -1.37
N ILE A 255 9.54 -16.48 -1.85
CA ILE A 255 9.35 -16.23 -3.28
C ILE A 255 10.50 -15.44 -3.90
N GLU A 256 11.12 -14.53 -3.14
CA GLU A 256 12.27 -13.71 -3.58
C GLU A 256 13.54 -14.57 -3.73
N LYS A 257 13.61 -15.71 -3.04
CA LYS A 257 14.74 -16.67 -3.10
C LYS A 257 14.53 -17.76 -4.15
N ALA A 258 13.33 -17.86 -4.71
CA ALA A 258 13.00 -18.95 -5.61
C ALA A 258 13.81 -18.83 -6.92
N PRO A 259 14.41 -19.92 -7.42
CA PRO A 259 15.14 -19.87 -8.67
C PRO A 259 14.19 -19.49 -9.81
N SER A 260 14.69 -18.73 -10.78
CA SER A 260 13.90 -18.32 -11.95
C SER A 260 14.61 -18.66 -13.25
N LYS A 261 13.81 -18.87 -14.30
CA LYS A 261 14.31 -19.11 -15.66
C LYS A 261 13.83 -18.01 -16.58
N LYS A 262 14.77 -17.31 -17.21
CA LYS A 262 14.46 -16.26 -18.18
C LYS A 262 13.66 -16.85 -19.34
N ILE A 263 12.52 -16.23 -19.65
CA ILE A 263 11.66 -16.53 -20.79
C ILE A 263 12.05 -15.61 -21.95
N THR A 264 12.05 -14.30 -21.70
CA THR A 264 12.27 -13.28 -22.73
C THR A 264 12.80 -11.98 -22.13
N VAL A 265 13.14 -11.02 -22.99
CA VAL A 265 13.42 -9.63 -22.64
C VAL A 265 12.53 -8.76 -23.54
N SER A 266 11.79 -7.83 -22.95
CA SER A 266 10.95 -6.91 -23.71
C SER A 266 11.80 -5.94 -24.55
N GLY A 267 11.21 -5.34 -25.58
CA GLY A 267 11.90 -4.30 -26.36
C GLY A 267 12.38 -3.10 -25.52
N ALA A 268 11.80 -2.93 -24.33
CA ALA A 268 12.14 -1.89 -23.37
C ALA A 268 13.15 -2.35 -22.30
N GLY A 269 13.78 -3.51 -22.47
CA GLY A 269 14.83 -4.02 -21.58
C GLY A 269 14.33 -4.75 -20.33
N VAL A 270 13.02 -4.98 -20.18
CA VAL A 270 12.45 -5.70 -19.03
C VAL A 270 12.67 -7.19 -19.22
N LYS A 271 13.42 -7.81 -18.30
CA LYS A 271 13.63 -9.26 -18.25
C LYS A 271 12.41 -9.92 -17.64
N VAL A 272 11.84 -10.89 -18.34
CA VAL A 272 10.70 -11.69 -17.86
C VAL A 272 11.16 -13.13 -17.66
N SER A 273 10.95 -13.65 -16.45
CA SER A 273 11.34 -15.00 -16.04
C SER A 273 10.16 -15.75 -15.42
N GLU A 274 10.14 -17.07 -15.50
CA GLU A 274 9.23 -17.92 -14.72
C GLU A 274 9.91 -18.37 -13.43
N LEU A 275 9.14 -18.47 -12.34
CA LEU A 275 9.59 -19.12 -11.11
C LEU A 275 9.69 -20.63 -11.30
N LEU A 276 10.79 -21.21 -10.82
CA LEU A 276 11.05 -22.63 -10.81
C LEU A 276 10.95 -23.18 -9.38
N ASN A 277 10.47 -24.41 -9.25
CA ASN A 277 10.46 -25.16 -7.99
C ASN A 277 9.77 -24.44 -6.83
N TYR A 278 8.88 -23.47 -7.09
CA TYR A 278 8.09 -22.76 -6.07
C TYR A 278 6.66 -23.31 -6.04
N PRO A 279 5.97 -23.37 -4.89
CA PRO A 279 4.63 -23.98 -4.81
C PRO A 279 3.52 -23.25 -5.61
N VAL A 280 3.80 -22.02 -6.04
CA VAL A 280 2.88 -21.22 -6.85
C VAL A 280 3.57 -20.83 -8.15
N ARG A 281 2.84 -20.88 -9.27
CA ARG A 281 3.33 -20.37 -10.55
C ARG A 281 3.43 -18.85 -10.48
N GLY A 282 4.57 -18.29 -10.87
CA GLY A 282 4.77 -16.85 -10.88
C GLY A 282 5.69 -16.43 -12.03
N LEU A 283 5.49 -15.19 -12.46
CA LEU A 283 6.39 -14.50 -13.36
C LEU A 283 7.18 -13.47 -12.55
N VAL A 284 8.45 -13.31 -12.88
CA VAL A 284 9.34 -12.31 -12.31
C VAL A 284 9.71 -11.32 -13.40
N PHE A 285 9.52 -10.05 -13.11
CA PHE A 285 9.82 -8.93 -14.01
C PHE A 285 10.90 -8.09 -13.37
N GLU A 286 12.01 -7.90 -14.07
CA GLU A 286 13.20 -7.20 -13.56
C GLU A 286 13.76 -6.25 -14.61
N GLY A 287 14.35 -5.14 -14.18
CA GLY A 287 15.02 -4.18 -15.06
C GLY A 287 14.05 -3.37 -15.91
N GLY A 288 14.48 -3.04 -17.14
CA GLY A 288 13.87 -2.00 -17.98
C GLY A 288 14.82 -0.83 -18.17
N ASN A 289 14.63 -0.04 -19.24
CA ASN A 289 15.41 1.18 -19.45
C ASN A 289 14.99 2.29 -18.48
N THR A 290 13.72 2.28 -18.08
CA THR A 290 13.10 3.21 -17.15
C THR A 290 12.17 2.46 -16.19
N LEU A 291 11.83 3.06 -15.05
CA LEU A 291 10.83 2.49 -14.13
C LEU A 291 9.46 2.38 -14.80
N GLN A 292 9.15 3.30 -15.72
CA GLN A 292 7.94 3.27 -16.54
C GLN A 292 7.90 2.02 -17.44
N ASP A 293 9.02 1.57 -17.98
CA ASP A 293 9.07 0.38 -18.84
C ASP A 293 8.73 -0.88 -18.05
N LEU A 294 9.27 -0.99 -16.82
CA LEU A 294 8.91 -2.05 -15.88
C LEU A 294 7.43 -1.97 -15.53
N SER A 295 6.95 -0.78 -15.15
CA SER A 295 5.54 -0.53 -14.81
C SER A 295 4.60 -0.98 -15.93
N ASN A 296 4.86 -0.54 -17.16
CA ASN A 296 4.04 -0.84 -18.32
C ASN A 296 4.04 -2.35 -18.61
N THR A 297 5.20 -2.99 -18.57
CA THR A 297 5.30 -4.43 -18.86
C THR A 297 4.52 -5.26 -17.84
N VAL A 298 4.63 -4.95 -16.55
CA VAL A 298 3.90 -5.66 -15.48
C VAL A 298 2.41 -5.35 -15.55
N SER A 299 2.05 -4.08 -15.75
CA SER A 299 0.66 -3.63 -15.87
C SER A 299 -0.04 -4.29 -17.05
N ASP A 300 0.62 -4.41 -18.20
CA ASP A 300 0.06 -5.07 -19.38
C ASP A 300 -0.24 -6.55 -19.14
N ALA A 301 0.65 -7.25 -18.41
CA ALA A 301 0.39 -8.62 -17.97
C ALA A 301 -0.81 -8.69 -17.00
N CYS A 302 -0.90 -7.78 -16.04
CA CYS A 302 -2.02 -7.69 -15.10
C CYS A 302 -3.35 -7.36 -15.80
N ILE A 303 -3.32 -6.46 -16.78
CA ILE A 303 -4.46 -6.08 -17.61
C ILE A 303 -4.95 -7.28 -18.42
N CYS A 304 -4.04 -8.04 -19.02
CA CYS A 304 -4.38 -9.28 -19.71
C CYS A 304 -5.08 -10.29 -18.76
N LEU A 305 -4.55 -10.49 -17.54
CA LEU A 305 -5.15 -11.41 -16.56
C LEU A 305 -6.56 -10.96 -16.12
N GLN A 306 -6.75 -9.69 -15.77
CA GLN A 306 -8.05 -9.19 -15.33
C GLN A 306 -9.10 -9.18 -16.45
N GLU A 307 -8.71 -8.90 -17.70
CA GLU A 307 -9.62 -8.94 -18.86
C GLU A 307 -10.05 -10.38 -19.20
N ASN A 308 -9.20 -11.37 -18.91
CA ASN A 308 -9.51 -12.78 -19.04
C ASN A 308 -10.14 -13.39 -17.78
N ASN A 309 -10.52 -12.57 -16.80
CA ASN A 309 -11.14 -13.00 -15.54
C ASN A 309 -10.29 -14.01 -14.75
N ILE A 310 -8.96 -13.87 -14.81
CA ILE A 310 -8.01 -14.70 -14.06
C ILE A 310 -7.60 -13.91 -12.81
N PRO A 311 -7.94 -14.37 -11.58
CA PRO A 311 -7.49 -13.71 -10.36
C PRO A 311 -5.98 -13.83 -10.17
N TYR A 312 -5.34 -12.78 -9.67
CA TYR A 312 -3.89 -12.72 -9.48
C TYR A 312 -3.47 -11.85 -8.30
N ASN A 313 -2.23 -12.04 -7.88
CA ASN A 313 -1.54 -11.21 -6.90
C ASN A 313 -0.28 -10.64 -7.54
N VAL A 314 0.12 -9.45 -7.12
CA VAL A 314 1.41 -8.86 -7.45
C VAL A 314 2.15 -8.60 -6.15
N LEU A 315 3.45 -8.89 -6.14
CA LEU A 315 4.36 -8.52 -5.07
C LEU A 315 5.48 -7.68 -5.69
N ILE A 316 5.79 -6.56 -5.06
CA ILE A 316 6.84 -5.63 -5.46
C ILE A 316 7.84 -5.58 -4.30
N SER A 317 9.11 -5.79 -4.63
CA SER A 317 10.26 -5.60 -3.75
C SER A 317 11.33 -4.89 -4.57
N ASP A 318 12.08 -4.01 -3.91
CA ASP A 318 13.38 -3.53 -4.38
C ASP A 318 14.50 -4.50 -3.97
#